data_AF-A0A928YKP9-F1
#
_entry.id   AF-A0A928YKP9-F1
#
_cell.length_a   1.000
_cell.length_b   1.000
_cell.length_c   1.000
_cell.angle_alpha   90.00
_cell.angle_beta   90.00
_cell.angle_gamma   90.00
#
_symmetry.space_group_name_H-M   'P 1'
#
loop_
_entity.id
_entity.type
_entity.pdbx_description
1 polymer ?
#
loop_
_entity_poly.entity_id
_entity_poly.type
_entity_poly.pdbx_seq_one_letter_code
_entity_poly.pdbx_strand_id
1 'polypeptide(L)'
;MRHLVYTFLVSCLLFLPTFIPTLTQALADSSRLGRDLTPNGANPKGSADGKIPAWTGGITKPPAGNVAGVYKKRTFYADEDSWIFVGADLYDDEGKLTRFHEGFVKNYYEASACVLDFDVMNDLESGRYDVDHLKIEYGTANLSDESISPKHLGSTALKRATGR
;
A
#
# COMPACT_ATOMS: atom_id res chain seq x y z
N MET A 1 -45.67 -0.07 -26.74
CA MET A 1 -44.24 -0.35 -27.01
C MET A 1 -43.37 0.90 -27.27
N ARG A 2 -43.91 2.04 -27.73
CA ARG A 2 -43.12 3.29 -27.88
C ARG A 2 -42.76 4.01 -26.57
N HIS A 3 -43.58 3.87 -25.54
CA HIS A 3 -43.32 4.51 -24.23
C HIS A 3 -42.27 3.77 -23.39
N LEU A 4 -42.08 2.46 -23.59
CA LEU A 4 -41.12 1.66 -22.81
C LEU A 4 -39.66 1.91 -23.23
N VAL A 5 -39.43 2.30 -24.49
CA VAL A 5 -38.10 2.61 -25.06
C VAL A 5 -37.63 4.02 -24.65
N TYR A 6 -38.56 4.97 -24.48
CA TYR A 6 -38.24 6.33 -24.06
C TYR A 6 -37.84 6.43 -22.58
N THR A 7 -38.46 5.63 -21.71
CA THR A 7 -38.13 5.63 -20.28
C THR A 7 -36.73 5.05 -19.99
N PHE A 8 -36.26 4.10 -20.81
CA PHE A 8 -34.90 3.54 -20.68
C PHE A 8 -33.80 4.50 -21.18
N LEU A 9 -34.08 5.27 -22.24
CA LEU A 9 -33.12 6.25 -22.79
C LEU A 9 -32.97 7.50 -21.91
N VAL A 10 -34.02 7.93 -21.22
CA VAL A 10 -33.97 9.09 -20.30
C VAL A 10 -33.34 8.74 -18.94
N SER A 11 -33.41 7.47 -18.53
CA SER A 11 -32.74 7.00 -17.30
C SER A 11 -31.21 6.98 -17.41
N CYS A 12 -30.65 6.84 -18.62
CA CYS A 12 -29.20 6.79 -18.82
C CYS A 12 -28.56 8.20 -18.78
N LEU A 13 -29.31 9.25 -19.12
CA LEU A 13 -28.85 10.65 -19.14
C LEU A 13 -28.87 11.35 -17.77
N LEU A 14 -29.57 10.80 -16.77
CA LEU A 14 -29.66 11.38 -15.44
C LEU A 14 -28.61 10.87 -14.44
N PHE A 15 -27.78 9.89 -14.85
CA PHE A 15 -26.62 9.41 -14.09
C PHE A 15 -25.27 9.98 -14.57
N LEU A 16 -25.28 10.85 -15.60
CA LEU A 16 -24.08 11.48 -16.16
C LEU A 16 -23.50 12.71 -15.41
N PRO A 17 -24.22 13.49 -14.58
CA PRO A 17 -23.65 14.74 -14.04
C PRO A 17 -22.77 14.55 -12.79
N THR A 18 -22.82 13.41 -12.10
CA THR A 18 -21.96 13.16 -10.92
C THR A 18 -20.62 12.51 -11.27
N PHE A 19 -20.47 11.95 -12.48
CA PHE A 19 -19.21 11.33 -12.92
C PHE A 19 -18.21 12.35 -13.48
N ILE A 20 -18.70 13.46 -14.05
CA ILE A 20 -17.89 14.56 -14.63
C ILE A 20 -17.07 15.35 -13.59
N PRO A 21 -17.59 15.74 -12.39
CA PRO A 21 -16.81 16.52 -11.44
C PRO A 21 -15.64 15.74 -10.84
N THR A 22 -15.79 14.45 -10.56
CA THR A 22 -14.72 13.60 -10.01
C THR A 22 -13.58 13.42 -11.02
N LEU A 23 -13.90 13.24 -12.30
CA LEU A 23 -12.87 13.17 -13.36
C LEU A 23 -12.13 14.50 -13.51
N THR A 24 -12.82 15.63 -13.39
CA THR A 24 -12.20 16.96 -13.47
C THR A 24 -11.28 17.22 -12.28
N GLN A 25 -11.70 16.81 -11.07
CA GLN A 25 -10.88 16.89 -9.85
C GLN A 25 -9.63 16.01 -9.94
N ALA A 26 -9.78 14.76 -10.39
CA ALA A 26 -8.66 13.83 -10.55
C ALA A 26 -7.64 14.31 -11.59
N LEU A 27 -8.11 14.87 -12.71
CA LEU A 27 -7.24 15.50 -13.72
C LEU A 27 -6.54 16.76 -13.18
N ALA A 28 -7.24 17.57 -12.37
CA ALA A 28 -6.66 18.73 -11.72
C ALA A 28 -5.56 18.34 -10.72
N ASP A 29 -5.76 17.32 -9.90
CA ASP A 29 -4.76 16.83 -8.96
C ASP A 29 -3.59 16.11 -9.65
N SER A 30 -3.85 15.37 -10.73
CA SER A 30 -2.78 14.77 -11.55
C SER A 30 -1.84 15.83 -12.13
N SER A 31 -2.37 16.98 -12.54
CA SER A 31 -1.55 18.08 -13.08
C SER A 31 -0.55 18.64 -12.06
N ARG A 32 -0.78 18.45 -10.76
CA ARG A 32 0.07 18.96 -9.66
C ARG A 32 1.25 18.05 -9.34
N LEU A 33 1.17 16.77 -9.75
CA LEU A 33 2.23 15.79 -9.53
C LEU A 33 3.53 16.20 -10.23
N GLY A 34 4.65 16.13 -9.50
CA GLY A 34 5.97 16.52 -9.98
C GLY A 34 6.19 18.03 -10.13
N ARG A 35 5.18 18.88 -9.89
CA ARG A 35 5.31 20.35 -9.84
C ARG A 35 5.33 20.83 -8.40
N ASP A 36 4.17 20.85 -7.76
CA ASP A 36 3.98 21.27 -6.38
C ASP A 36 3.83 20.10 -5.40
N LEU A 37 3.54 18.91 -5.91
CA LEU A 37 3.54 17.65 -5.16
C LEU A 37 4.70 16.76 -5.63
N THR A 38 5.14 15.84 -4.78
CA THR A 38 6.03 14.74 -5.18
C THR A 38 5.33 13.88 -6.25
N PRO A 39 6.06 13.03 -7.00
CA PRO A 39 5.44 12.16 -8.01
C PRO A 39 4.33 11.24 -7.48
N ASN A 40 4.35 10.93 -6.17
CA ASN A 40 3.33 10.17 -5.46
C ASN A 40 2.32 11.04 -4.69
N GLY A 41 2.23 12.34 -4.98
CA GLY A 41 1.19 13.23 -4.44
C GLY A 41 1.44 13.79 -3.04
N ALA A 42 2.57 13.49 -2.41
CA ALA A 42 2.91 14.03 -1.09
C ALA A 42 3.40 15.49 -1.15
N ASN A 43 3.30 16.21 -0.04
CA ASN A 43 3.89 17.55 0.09
C ASN A 43 5.43 17.44 0.14
N PRO A 44 6.18 18.06 -0.80
CA PRO A 44 7.63 17.94 -0.86
C PRO A 44 8.36 18.65 0.28
N LYS A 45 7.70 19.58 1.02
CA LYS A 45 8.35 20.39 2.06
C LYS A 45 8.57 19.66 3.39
N GLY A 46 7.96 18.48 3.58
CA GLY A 46 7.96 17.80 4.88
C GLY A 46 6.95 18.40 5.86
N SER A 47 6.98 17.93 7.10
CA SER A 47 6.03 18.32 8.15
C SER A 47 6.49 19.58 8.89
N ALA A 48 5.55 20.43 9.31
CA ALA A 48 5.82 21.66 10.05
C ALA A 48 6.49 21.40 11.41
N ASP A 49 6.26 20.22 12.01
CA ASP A 49 6.90 19.79 13.26
C ASP A 49 8.32 19.24 13.07
N GLY A 50 8.83 19.24 11.84
CA GLY A 50 10.18 18.80 11.50
C GLY A 50 10.41 17.29 11.57
N LYS A 51 9.39 16.48 11.91
CA LYS A 51 9.53 15.02 12.01
C LYS A 51 9.61 14.34 10.65
N ILE A 52 8.95 14.91 9.65
CA ILE A 52 9.03 14.45 8.26
C ILE A 52 9.95 15.42 7.50
N PRO A 53 11.13 14.99 7.04
CA PRO A 53 12.04 15.86 6.30
C PRO A 53 11.48 16.20 4.91
N ALA A 54 11.99 17.27 4.32
CA ALA A 54 11.69 17.62 2.93
C ALA A 54 12.16 16.52 1.98
N TRP A 55 11.41 16.31 0.91
CA TRP A 55 11.71 15.30 -0.12
C TRP A 55 12.86 15.78 -1.02
N THR A 56 13.86 14.93 -1.22
CA THR A 56 15.11 15.24 -1.94
C THR A 56 15.26 14.49 -3.28
N GLY A 57 14.15 14.07 -3.89
CA GLY A 57 14.19 13.36 -5.19
C GLY A 57 14.03 11.84 -5.11
N GLY A 58 13.90 11.27 -3.90
CA GLY A 58 13.73 9.82 -3.70
C GLY A 58 15.02 9.01 -3.94
N ILE A 59 14.90 7.68 -3.93
CA ILE A 59 16.02 6.75 -4.09
C ILE A 59 16.20 6.46 -5.58
N THR A 60 17.17 7.11 -6.22
CA THR A 60 17.49 6.91 -7.67
C THR A 60 18.66 5.97 -7.91
N LYS A 61 19.39 5.61 -6.85
CA LYS A 61 20.44 4.60 -6.84
C LYS A 61 20.28 3.75 -5.57
N PRO A 62 20.57 2.44 -5.63
CA PRO A 62 20.70 1.62 -4.43
C PRO A 62 21.65 2.29 -3.43
N PRO A 63 21.25 2.43 -2.15
CA PRO A 63 22.14 2.90 -1.10
C PRO A 63 23.39 2.02 -0.99
N ALA A 64 24.50 2.59 -0.54
CA ALA A 64 25.72 1.81 -0.28
C ALA A 64 25.42 0.70 0.75
N GLY A 65 25.83 -0.54 0.43
CA GLY A 65 25.51 -1.71 1.25
C GLY A 65 24.17 -2.38 0.95
N ASN A 66 23.43 -1.90 -0.06
CA ASN A 66 22.27 -2.64 -0.55
C ASN A 66 22.73 -3.95 -1.19
N VAL A 67 22.32 -5.07 -0.63
CA VAL A 67 22.47 -6.39 -1.23
C VAL A 67 21.49 -6.51 -2.40
N ALA A 68 21.92 -7.07 -3.52
CA ALA A 68 21.02 -7.33 -4.64
C ALA A 68 19.78 -8.08 -4.12
N GLY A 69 18.59 -7.55 -4.41
CA GLY A 69 17.35 -8.18 -3.99
C GLY A 69 17.25 -9.58 -4.58
N VAL A 70 16.56 -10.48 -3.87
CA VAL A 70 16.36 -11.89 -4.28
C VAL A 70 15.65 -12.02 -5.64
N TYR A 71 14.98 -10.97 -6.12
CA TYR A 71 14.20 -10.97 -7.35
C TYR A 71 14.63 -9.83 -8.26
N LYS A 72 14.83 -10.15 -9.54
CA LYS A 72 15.19 -9.19 -10.59
C LYS A 72 14.03 -8.28 -10.95
N LYS A 73 12.80 -8.81 -10.94
CA LYS A 73 11.58 -8.07 -11.28
C LYS A 73 10.46 -8.42 -10.31
N ARG A 74 9.69 -7.41 -9.94
CA ARG A 74 8.41 -7.55 -9.24
C ARG A 74 7.33 -6.78 -10.00
N THR A 75 6.17 -7.40 -10.21
CA THR A 75 4.97 -6.72 -10.70
C THR A 75 4.03 -6.58 -9.53
N PHE A 76 3.61 -5.36 -9.18
CA PHE A 76 2.68 -5.11 -8.08
C PHE A 76 1.30 -4.78 -8.61
N TYR A 77 0.28 -5.33 -7.98
CA TYR A 77 -1.13 -5.04 -8.22
C TYR A 77 -1.65 -4.26 -7.03
N ALA A 78 -1.97 -2.98 -7.23
CA ALA A 78 -2.50 -2.10 -6.21
C ALA A 78 -4.02 -1.99 -6.35
N ASP A 79 -4.74 -2.03 -5.23
CA ASP A 79 -6.14 -1.62 -5.16
C ASP A 79 -6.24 -0.10 -5.33
N GLU A 80 -7.17 0.37 -6.17
CA GLU A 80 -7.31 1.80 -6.52
C GLU A 80 -7.75 2.63 -5.31
N ASP A 81 -8.69 2.09 -4.52
CA ASP A 81 -9.33 2.84 -3.45
C ASP A 81 -8.44 2.93 -2.20
N SER A 82 -7.78 1.82 -1.84
CA SER A 82 -6.92 1.76 -0.66
C SER A 82 -5.44 2.06 -0.94
N TRP A 83 -5.01 2.00 -2.20
CA TRP A 83 -3.59 2.03 -2.61
C TRP A 83 -2.73 0.92 -1.98
N ILE A 84 -3.36 -0.13 -1.45
CA ILE A 84 -2.67 -1.30 -0.89
C ILE A 84 -2.33 -2.27 -2.02
N PHE A 85 -1.12 -2.82 -1.98
CA PHE A 85 -0.75 -3.92 -2.87
C PHE A 85 -1.49 -5.20 -2.48
N VAL A 86 -2.42 -5.65 -3.32
CA VAL A 86 -3.22 -6.87 -3.15
C VAL A 86 -2.60 -8.08 -3.84
N GLY A 87 -1.62 -7.85 -4.71
CA GLY A 87 -0.89 -8.92 -5.37
C GLY A 87 0.52 -8.52 -5.75
N ALA A 88 1.43 -9.49 -5.81
CA ALA A 88 2.71 -9.31 -6.46
C ALA A 88 3.20 -10.59 -7.15
N ASP A 89 3.68 -10.43 -8.39
CA ASP A 89 4.42 -11.47 -9.10
C ASP A 89 5.91 -11.24 -8.91
N LEU A 90 6.65 -12.28 -8.51
CA LEU A 90 8.08 -12.19 -8.23
C LEU A 90 8.87 -13.09 -9.17
N TYR A 91 9.79 -12.48 -9.92
CA TYR A 91 10.58 -13.15 -10.95
C TYR A 91 12.06 -13.22 -10.56
N ASP A 92 12.68 -14.35 -10.85
CA ASP A 92 14.12 -14.56 -10.68
C ASP A 92 14.96 -13.84 -11.77
N ASP A 93 16.26 -14.08 -11.76
CA ASP A 93 17.21 -13.47 -12.70
C ASP A 93 16.99 -13.90 -14.16
N GLU A 94 16.41 -15.07 -14.38
CA GLU A 94 16.07 -15.64 -15.69
C GLU A 94 14.70 -15.15 -16.19
N GLY A 95 13.92 -14.48 -15.33
CA GLY A 95 12.59 -13.97 -15.65
C GLY A 95 11.48 -15.01 -15.46
N LYS A 96 11.76 -16.11 -14.76
CA LYS A 96 10.76 -17.12 -14.38
C LYS A 96 10.01 -16.65 -13.13
N LEU A 97 8.68 -16.86 -13.13
CA LEU A 97 7.84 -16.61 -11.95
C LEU A 97 8.16 -17.65 -10.88
N THR A 98 8.67 -17.21 -9.73
CA THR A 98 9.06 -18.09 -8.63
C THR A 98 8.14 -17.99 -7.44
N ARG A 99 7.63 -16.79 -7.13
CA ARG A 99 6.66 -16.58 -6.04
C ARG A 99 5.49 -15.70 -6.47
N PHE A 100 4.35 -15.97 -5.87
CA PHE A 100 3.17 -15.12 -5.95
C PHE A 100 2.77 -14.68 -4.54
N HIS A 101 2.64 -13.37 -4.35
CA HIS A 101 2.24 -12.76 -3.09
C HIS A 101 0.80 -12.27 -3.21
N GLU A 102 -0.07 -12.66 -2.31
CA GLU A 102 -1.46 -12.22 -2.26
C GLU A 102 -1.71 -11.47 -0.95
N GLY A 103 -2.29 -10.29 -1.03
CA GLY A 103 -2.58 -9.43 0.10
C GLY A 103 -4.07 -9.28 0.36
N PHE A 104 -4.48 -9.44 1.62
CA PHE A 104 -5.88 -9.34 2.03
C PHE A 104 -6.13 -8.02 2.76
N VAL A 105 -6.98 -7.18 2.18
CA VAL A 105 -7.30 -5.86 2.73
C VAL A 105 -8.49 -5.95 3.70
N LYS A 106 -8.37 -5.27 4.83
CA LYS A 106 -9.45 -5.09 5.80
C LYS A 106 -9.71 -3.61 6.06
N ASN A 107 -10.98 -3.27 6.11
CA ASN A 107 -11.46 -1.94 6.50
C ASN A 107 -11.68 -1.89 8.02
N TYR A 108 -10.95 -1.00 8.71
CA TYR A 108 -11.16 -0.70 10.13
C TYR A 108 -12.12 0.49 10.22
N TYR A 109 -13.36 0.22 10.62
CA TYR A 109 -14.40 1.25 10.76
C TYR A 109 -14.13 2.16 11.95
N GLU A 110 -13.48 1.65 13.00
CA GLU A 110 -13.15 2.37 14.21
C GLU A 110 -12.04 3.42 13.99
N ALA A 111 -11.17 3.20 13.00
CA ALA A 111 -10.03 4.06 12.71
C ALA A 111 -10.11 4.74 11.33
N SER A 112 -11.22 4.55 10.58
CA SER A 112 -11.39 5.05 9.20
C SER A 112 -10.17 4.77 8.32
N ALA A 113 -9.65 3.54 8.39
CA ALA A 113 -8.41 3.14 7.73
C ALA A 113 -8.57 1.78 7.02
N CYS A 114 -8.02 1.69 5.81
CA CYS A 114 -7.81 0.44 5.09
C CYS A 114 -6.41 -0.06 5.42
N VAL A 115 -6.25 -1.33 5.78
CA VAL A 115 -4.93 -1.91 6.02
C VAL A 115 -4.83 -3.29 5.39
N LEU A 116 -3.61 -3.68 5.02
CA LEU A 116 -3.28 -5.08 4.75
C LEU A 116 -3.39 -5.84 6.07
N ASP A 117 -4.32 -6.79 6.18
CA ASP A 117 -4.56 -7.52 7.43
C ASP A 117 -3.67 -8.75 7.53
N PHE A 118 -3.55 -9.52 6.44
CA PHE A 118 -2.58 -10.59 6.28
C PHE A 118 -2.23 -10.78 4.80
N ASP A 119 -1.14 -11.48 4.55
CA ASP A 119 -0.70 -11.82 3.20
C ASP A 119 -0.20 -13.26 3.15
N VAL A 120 -0.25 -13.84 1.95
CA VAL A 120 0.15 -15.21 1.67
C VAL A 120 1.18 -15.20 0.55
N MET A 121 2.37 -15.71 0.83
CA MET A 121 3.42 -15.90 -0.16
C MET A 121 3.48 -17.36 -0.59
N ASN A 122 3.09 -17.62 -1.84
CA ASN A 122 3.20 -18.92 -2.46
C ASN A 122 4.57 -19.04 -3.15
N ASP A 123 5.35 -20.03 -2.76
CA ASP A 123 6.59 -20.43 -3.42
C ASP A 123 6.27 -21.53 -4.44
N LEU A 124 6.27 -21.15 -5.72
CA LEU A 124 5.83 -22.00 -6.83
C LEU A 124 6.86 -23.07 -7.18
N GLU A 125 8.10 -22.93 -6.73
CA GLU A 125 9.16 -23.90 -6.99
C GLU A 125 9.12 -25.06 -6.00
N SER A 126 8.90 -24.74 -4.72
CA SER A 126 8.84 -25.73 -3.64
C SER A 126 7.42 -26.21 -3.33
N GLY A 127 6.38 -25.54 -3.85
CA GLY A 127 4.98 -25.82 -3.54
C GLY A 127 4.59 -25.47 -2.11
N ARG A 128 5.37 -24.61 -1.44
CA ARG A 128 5.12 -24.16 -0.06
C ARG A 128 4.39 -22.82 -0.08
N TYR A 129 3.76 -22.50 1.02
CA TYR A 129 3.25 -21.16 1.28
C TYR A 129 3.65 -20.69 2.67
N ASP A 130 3.78 -19.39 2.81
CA ASP A 130 3.98 -18.68 4.07
C ASP A 130 2.81 -17.72 4.27
N VAL A 131 2.36 -17.56 5.51
CA VAL A 131 1.29 -16.63 5.88
C VAL A 131 1.86 -15.66 6.88
N ASP A 132 1.93 -14.39 6.51
CA ASP A 132 2.47 -13.32 7.36
C ASP A 132 1.35 -12.39 7.84
N HIS A 133 1.64 -11.63 8.90
CA HIS A 133 0.76 -10.65 9.55
C HIS A 133 -0.55 -11.20 10.13
N LEU A 134 -0.80 -12.51 10.08
CA LEU A 134 -2.01 -13.11 10.63
C LEU A 134 -2.15 -12.80 12.13
N LYS A 135 -3.23 -12.10 12.49
CA LYS A 135 -3.51 -11.70 13.86
C LYS A 135 -4.05 -12.88 14.65
N ILE A 136 -3.23 -13.41 15.55
CA ILE A 136 -3.57 -14.55 16.43
C ILE A 136 -4.12 -14.09 17.79
N GLU A 137 -4.01 -12.79 18.09
CA GLU A 137 -4.44 -12.20 19.37
C GLU A 137 -5.86 -11.63 19.30
N TYR A 138 -6.56 -11.70 20.44
CA TYR A 138 -7.90 -11.15 20.61
C TYR A 138 -7.82 -9.73 21.17
N GLY A 139 -8.29 -8.73 20.40
CA GLY A 139 -8.40 -7.34 20.86
C GLY A 139 -8.09 -6.33 19.77
N THR A 140 -8.35 -5.05 20.05
CA THR A 140 -7.97 -3.94 19.18
C THR A 140 -6.47 -3.69 19.27
N ALA A 141 -5.80 -3.49 18.14
CA ALA A 141 -4.38 -3.14 18.12
C ALA A 141 -4.13 -1.82 18.88
N ASN A 142 -3.17 -1.81 19.81
CA ASN A 142 -2.75 -0.59 20.50
C ASN A 142 -1.71 0.16 19.66
N LEU A 143 -2.18 1.12 18.87
CA LEU A 143 -1.32 1.93 17.98
C LEU A 143 -0.63 3.11 18.70
N SER A 144 -0.96 3.34 19.98
CA SER A 144 -0.52 4.50 20.76
C SER A 144 0.11 4.09 22.09
N ASP A 145 0.85 2.98 22.10
CA ASP A 145 1.53 2.52 23.31
C ASP A 145 2.73 3.43 23.66
N GLU A 146 2.51 4.36 24.58
CA GLU A 146 3.53 5.29 25.07
C GLU A 146 4.66 4.60 25.87
N SER A 147 4.49 3.32 26.23
CA SER A 147 5.55 2.55 26.90
C SER A 147 6.68 2.17 25.94
N ILE A 148 6.40 2.12 24.63
CA ILE A 148 7.41 1.81 23.61
C ILE A 148 8.38 2.99 23.48
N SER A 149 9.66 2.71 23.69
CA SER A 149 10.73 3.71 23.57
C SER A 149 11.92 3.12 22.81
N PRO A 150 12.84 3.96 22.26
CA PRO A 150 13.98 3.48 21.47
C PRO A 150 14.83 2.41 22.17
N LYS A 151 14.86 2.40 23.51
CA LYS A 151 15.56 1.38 24.31
C LYS A 151 15.02 -0.04 24.11
N HIS A 152 13.82 -0.21 23.56
CA HIS A 152 13.17 -1.49 23.28
C HIS A 152 13.52 -2.04 21.88
N LEU A 153 14.05 -1.20 20.99
CA LEU A 153 14.31 -1.57 19.58
C LEU A 153 15.76 -1.96 19.31
N GLY A 154 16.56 -2.17 20.36
CA GLY A 154 17.99 -2.49 20.27
C GLY A 154 18.29 -3.94 20.58
N SER A 155 19.46 -4.43 20.15
CA SER A 155 19.95 -5.79 20.46
C SER A 155 20.03 -6.07 21.96
N THR A 156 20.34 -5.07 22.79
CA THR A 156 20.32 -5.17 24.26
C THR A 156 18.92 -5.39 24.82
N ALA A 157 17.87 -4.91 24.15
CA ALA A 157 16.49 -5.19 24.55
C ALA A 157 16.17 -6.67 24.37
N LEU A 158 16.58 -7.26 23.24
CA LEU A 158 16.40 -8.69 22.98
C LEU A 158 17.13 -9.56 24.02
N LYS A 159 18.36 -9.19 24.41
CA LYS A 159 19.10 -9.90 25.46
C LYS A 159 18.37 -9.86 26.81
N ARG A 160 17.86 -8.68 27.20
CA ARG A 160 17.05 -8.53 28.43
C ARG A 160 15.77 -9.35 28.39
N ALA A 161 15.08 -9.40 27.25
CA ALA A 161 13.84 -10.14 27.08
C ALA A 161 14.03 -11.67 27.14
N THR A 162 15.17 -12.15 26.64
CA THR A 162 15.47 -13.60 26.55
C THR A 162 16.20 -14.15 27.77
N GLY A 163 16.55 -13.31 28.76
CA GLY A 163 17.17 -13.73 30.02
C GLY A 163 18.54 -14.40 29.86
N ARG A 164 19.25 -14.16 28.74
CA ARG A 164 20.59 -14.68 28.46
C ARG A 164 21.67 -13.60 28.57
#